data_AF-A0A5S9RBG7-F1
#
_entry.id   AF-A0A5S9RBG7-F1
#
_cell.length_a   1.000
_cell.length_b   1.000
_cell.length_c   1.000
_cell.angle_alpha   90.00
_cell.angle_beta   90.00
_cell.angle_gamma   90.00
#
_symmetry.space_group_name_H-M   'P 1'
#
loop_
_entity.id
_entity.type
_entity.pdbx_description
1 polymer ?
#
loop_
_entity_poly.entity_id
_entity_poly.type
_entity_poly.pdbx_seq_one_letter_code
_entity_poly.pdbx_strand_id
1 'polypeptide(L)'
;MPSMDALSESDIDSERGVADEPAVIFEVPPHVTDDDVLHALGDERVGEIDRLLQLRGIDALGAYLTFHQLAGQYGIYIPFEGVLLMAARSFWALDLPPQRKLELAFHAILRHELFHFEADCMVANWEMITGVEVYWSSRRHRNGNGYIEAEEALANAYMLRGFKHPTRLLSNAPGAYAALKKFCEKKQPAGYKDGPKYAKNRTEFLRECSRLSDMYHTTSSAAWHVPYELDKLIVYPDPVRIDWTRVPIIIEDRYGLFAELGITPSYFSIVNDIEETDNFLRAFRKLDRSIQKRWSDSKSALSRSTALKSLDFKQWKKDGPDYYSVRVGGNYRVHLRYDRDDSRWFAEAIGNHKTMGHK
;
A
#
# COMPACT_ATOMS: atom_id res chain seq x y z
N MET A 1 19.97 1.03 35.88
CA MET A 1 19.29 0.82 34.58
C MET A 1 17.82 1.15 34.80
N PRO A 2 17.24 2.17 34.17
CA PRO A 2 15.82 2.46 34.35
C PRO A 2 14.98 1.42 33.60
N SER A 3 13.90 1.00 34.25
CA SER A 3 12.86 0.07 33.77
C SER A 3 12.34 0.49 32.40
N MET A 4 12.41 -0.40 31.42
CA MET A 4 11.63 -0.29 30.19
C MET A 4 10.18 -0.66 30.52
N ASP A 5 9.46 0.29 31.09
CA ASP A 5 8.01 0.18 31.19
C ASP A 5 7.41 0.20 29.78
N ALA A 6 6.45 -0.70 29.58
CA ALA A 6 5.79 -1.00 28.33
C ALA A 6 5.16 0.25 27.69
N LEU A 7 5.86 0.84 26.73
CA LEU A 7 5.22 1.69 25.73
C LEU A 7 4.24 0.83 24.94
N SER A 8 2.99 1.29 24.87
CA SER A 8 1.96 0.59 24.12
C SER A 8 2.37 0.49 22.64
N GLU A 9 2.08 -0.64 21.98
CA GLU A 9 2.46 -0.87 20.57
C GLU A 9 1.97 0.24 19.63
N SER A 10 0.92 0.99 20.01
CA SER A 10 0.38 2.13 19.26
C SER A 10 1.22 3.42 19.36
N ASP A 11 1.98 3.62 20.44
CA ASP A 11 2.66 4.91 20.67
C ASP A 11 3.96 5.04 19.84
N ILE A 12 4.62 3.92 19.56
CA ILE A 12 5.89 3.89 18.81
C ILE A 12 5.68 4.12 17.30
N ASP A 13 4.47 3.91 16.78
CA ASP A 13 4.11 4.15 15.36
C ASP A 13 3.81 5.61 15.02
N SER A 14 3.80 6.52 16.01
CA SER A 14 3.20 7.86 15.81
C SER A 14 4.16 9.03 15.53
N GLU A 15 5.48 8.90 15.69
CA GLU A 15 6.36 10.09 15.79
C GLU A 15 7.54 10.25 14.81
N ARG A 16 7.63 9.54 13.69
CA ARG A 16 8.57 9.92 12.61
C ARG A 16 7.91 9.93 11.26
N GLY A 17 7.98 11.07 10.57
CA GLY A 17 7.33 11.40 9.31
C GLY A 17 7.80 10.60 8.10
N VAL A 18 7.51 9.30 8.10
CA VAL A 18 7.50 8.47 6.88
C VAL A 18 6.10 8.59 6.26
N ALA A 19 6.03 8.70 4.94
CA ALA A 19 4.76 8.72 4.23
C ALA A 19 3.99 7.42 4.54
N ASP A 20 2.71 7.54 4.93
CA ASP A 20 1.79 6.40 4.86
C ASP A 20 1.83 5.80 3.43
N GLU A 21 1.43 4.54 3.26
CA GLU A 21 1.30 3.86 1.96
C GLU A 21 0.73 4.76 0.86
N PRO A 22 1.04 4.54 -0.43
CA PRO A 22 0.56 5.41 -1.49
C PRO A 22 -0.97 5.40 -1.48
N ALA A 23 -1.58 6.58 -1.37
CA ALA A 23 -3.03 6.72 -1.45
C ALA A 23 -3.44 6.54 -2.92
N VAL A 24 -3.84 5.32 -3.30
CA VAL A 24 -4.43 5.07 -4.61
C VAL A 24 -5.93 5.22 -4.51
N ILE A 25 -6.48 6.13 -5.31
CA ILE A 25 -7.92 6.40 -5.39
C ILE A 25 -8.42 5.81 -6.70
N PHE A 26 -9.11 4.67 -6.65
CA PHE A 26 -9.91 4.19 -7.77
C PHE A 26 -11.26 4.90 -7.72
N GLU A 27 -11.56 5.73 -8.70
CA GLU A 27 -12.88 6.34 -8.85
C GLU A 27 -13.79 5.33 -9.56
N VAL A 28 -14.62 4.65 -8.76
CA VAL A 28 -15.58 3.65 -9.27
C VAL A 28 -16.93 4.32 -9.49
N PRO A 29 -17.49 4.28 -10.72
CA PRO A 29 -18.82 4.81 -10.97
C PRO A 29 -19.87 4.15 -10.06
N PRO A 30 -20.87 4.91 -9.56
CA PRO A 30 -21.85 4.39 -8.60
C PRO A 30 -22.76 3.30 -9.18
N HIS A 31 -22.81 3.17 -10.50
CA HIS A 31 -23.57 2.13 -11.19
C HIS A 31 -22.79 0.84 -11.38
N VAL A 32 -21.46 0.85 -11.24
CA VAL A 32 -20.65 -0.37 -11.40
C VAL A 32 -20.95 -1.29 -10.25
N THR A 33 -21.51 -2.43 -10.61
CA THR A 33 -21.79 -3.50 -9.68
C THR A 33 -20.68 -4.52 -9.68
N ASP A 34 -20.77 -5.31 -8.64
CA ASP A 34 -20.03 -6.51 -8.38
C ASP A 34 -20.15 -7.49 -9.60
N ASP A 35 -21.34 -7.67 -10.17
CA ASP A 35 -21.55 -8.53 -11.36
C ASP A 35 -20.92 -7.95 -12.64
N ASP A 36 -20.91 -6.62 -12.79
CA ASP A 36 -20.24 -5.97 -13.92
C ASP A 36 -18.72 -6.24 -13.91
N VAL A 37 -18.11 -6.27 -12.71
CA VAL A 37 -16.69 -6.62 -12.55
C VAL A 37 -16.42 -8.06 -12.99
N LEU A 38 -17.26 -9.02 -12.59
CA LEU A 38 -17.09 -10.43 -12.98
C LEU A 38 -17.32 -10.63 -14.48
N HIS A 39 -18.33 -9.97 -15.05
CA HIS A 39 -18.60 -10.00 -16.47
C HIS A 39 -17.44 -9.40 -17.29
N ALA A 40 -16.92 -8.25 -16.86
CA ALA A 40 -15.80 -7.58 -17.50
C ALA A 40 -14.50 -8.39 -17.39
N LEU A 41 -14.32 -9.19 -16.33
CA LEU A 41 -13.21 -10.16 -16.26
C LEU A 41 -13.45 -11.35 -17.20
N GLY A 42 -14.67 -11.88 -17.28
CA GLY A 42 -15.00 -13.04 -18.11
C GLY A 42 -14.43 -14.36 -17.58
N ASP A 43 -15.18 -15.45 -17.79
CA ASP A 43 -14.92 -16.75 -17.16
C ASP A 43 -13.54 -17.35 -17.49
N GLU A 44 -13.05 -17.14 -18.73
CA GLU A 44 -11.76 -17.67 -19.17
C GLU A 44 -10.59 -17.06 -18.38
N ARG A 45 -10.56 -15.73 -18.26
CA ARG A 45 -9.50 -15.02 -17.52
C ARG A 45 -9.58 -15.32 -16.03
N VAL A 46 -10.79 -15.36 -15.47
CA VAL A 46 -10.99 -15.77 -14.08
C VAL A 46 -10.42 -17.17 -13.85
N GLY A 47 -10.70 -18.12 -14.75
CA GLY A 47 -10.18 -19.48 -14.67
C GLY A 47 -8.66 -19.59 -14.88
N GLU A 48 -8.06 -18.73 -15.70
CA GLU A 48 -6.60 -18.64 -15.85
C GLU A 48 -5.93 -18.13 -14.58
N ILE A 49 -6.38 -16.98 -14.06
CA ILE A 49 -5.77 -16.39 -12.86
C ILE A 49 -6.02 -17.28 -11.65
N ASP A 50 -7.17 -17.94 -11.53
CA ASP A 50 -7.43 -18.93 -10.46
C ASP A 50 -6.42 -20.09 -10.52
N ARG A 51 -6.08 -20.57 -11.72
CA ARG A 51 -5.03 -21.60 -11.89
C ARG A 51 -3.66 -21.08 -11.49
N LEU A 52 -3.32 -19.84 -11.87
CA LEU A 52 -2.05 -19.22 -11.47
C LEU A 52 -1.97 -18.98 -9.95
N LEU A 53 -3.06 -18.57 -9.30
CA LEU A 53 -3.16 -18.44 -7.84
C LEU A 53 -2.86 -19.75 -7.11
N GLN A 54 -3.29 -20.90 -7.67
CA GLN A 54 -2.97 -22.20 -7.09
C GLN A 54 -1.49 -22.58 -7.22
N LEU A 55 -0.79 -22.04 -8.21
CA LEU A 55 0.62 -22.36 -8.48
C LEU A 55 1.60 -21.36 -7.86
N ARG A 56 1.27 -20.08 -7.89
CA ARG A 56 2.15 -18.95 -7.55
C ARG A 56 1.58 -18.05 -6.44
N GLY A 57 0.48 -18.45 -5.81
CA GLY A 57 -0.11 -17.64 -4.75
C GLY A 57 -0.50 -16.25 -5.24
N ILE A 58 -0.37 -15.25 -4.36
CA ILE A 58 -0.77 -13.87 -4.62
C ILE A 58 0.09 -13.19 -5.69
N ASP A 59 1.27 -13.72 -6.02
CA ASP A 59 2.14 -13.25 -7.12
C ASP A 59 1.46 -13.36 -8.50
N ALA A 60 0.38 -14.15 -8.60
CA ALA A 60 -0.45 -14.18 -9.78
C ALA A 60 -1.27 -12.89 -9.98
N LEU A 61 -1.42 -12.06 -8.95
CA LEU A 61 -2.23 -10.83 -8.92
C LEU A 61 -1.40 -9.55 -8.96
N GLY A 62 -0.10 -9.66 -8.75
CA GLY A 62 0.90 -8.59 -8.81
C GLY A 62 2.27 -9.19 -8.57
N ALA A 63 3.33 -8.51 -9.00
CA ALA A 63 4.68 -9.03 -8.82
C ALA A 63 5.68 -7.90 -8.66
N TYR A 64 6.57 -8.05 -7.69
CA TYR A 64 7.82 -7.31 -7.62
C TYR A 64 8.85 -7.90 -8.59
N LEU A 65 9.27 -7.10 -9.55
CA LEU A 65 10.41 -7.40 -10.40
C LEU A 65 11.68 -6.80 -9.77
N THR A 66 12.61 -7.68 -9.43
CA THR A 66 13.83 -7.38 -8.69
C THR A 66 14.84 -6.52 -9.46
N PHE A 67 15.48 -5.58 -8.76
CA PHE A 67 16.57 -4.77 -9.30
C PHE A 67 17.86 -5.56 -9.51
N HIS A 68 18.04 -6.72 -8.86
CA HIS A 68 19.18 -7.62 -9.13
C HIS A 68 19.11 -8.24 -10.52
N GLN A 69 17.91 -8.31 -11.13
CA GLN A 69 17.74 -8.81 -12.50
C GLN A 69 17.48 -7.70 -13.52
N LEU A 70 16.70 -6.69 -13.14
CA LEU A 70 16.25 -5.64 -14.05
C LEU A 70 16.74 -4.28 -13.55
N ALA A 71 17.80 -3.74 -14.15
CA ALA A 71 18.38 -2.49 -13.68
C ALA A 71 17.40 -1.30 -13.67
N GLY A 72 16.83 -0.96 -14.84
CA GLY A 72 15.94 0.21 -14.99
C GLY A 72 14.44 -0.12 -15.07
N GLN A 73 14.08 -1.40 -15.00
CA GLN A 73 12.71 -1.90 -15.15
C GLN A 73 12.23 -2.67 -13.92
N TYR A 74 12.93 -2.50 -12.79
CA TYR A 74 12.47 -3.03 -11.51
C TYR A 74 11.27 -2.24 -11.01
N GLY A 75 10.46 -2.87 -10.17
CA GLY A 75 9.29 -2.24 -9.61
C GLY A 75 8.21 -3.24 -9.23
N ILE A 76 7.16 -2.73 -8.63
CA ILE A 76 5.96 -3.47 -8.28
C ILE A 76 4.95 -3.27 -9.41
N TYR A 77 4.62 -4.35 -10.11
CA TYR A 77 3.66 -4.37 -11.20
C TYR A 77 2.35 -4.99 -10.72
N ILE A 78 1.28 -4.20 -10.74
CA ILE A 78 -0.05 -4.62 -10.27
C ILE A 78 -1.01 -4.58 -11.46
N PRO A 79 -1.30 -5.73 -12.10
CA PRO A 79 -2.35 -5.80 -13.10
C PRO A 79 -3.71 -5.46 -12.48
N PHE A 80 -4.48 -4.61 -13.15
CA PHE A 80 -5.77 -4.17 -12.64
C PHE A 80 -6.78 -5.32 -12.54
N GLU A 81 -6.71 -6.29 -13.46
CA GLU A 81 -7.46 -7.55 -13.37
C GLU A 81 -7.16 -8.34 -12.07
N GLY A 82 -5.92 -8.27 -11.57
CA GLY A 82 -5.51 -8.86 -10.30
C GLY A 82 -6.18 -8.18 -9.11
N VAL A 83 -6.31 -6.86 -9.14
CA VAL A 83 -7.05 -6.06 -8.14
C VAL A 83 -8.53 -6.42 -8.14
N LEU A 84 -9.16 -6.46 -9.32
CA LEU A 84 -10.57 -6.83 -9.47
C LEU A 84 -10.83 -8.24 -8.92
N LEU A 85 -9.99 -9.21 -9.29
CA LEU A 85 -10.13 -10.59 -8.83
C LEU A 85 -9.91 -10.70 -7.31
N MET A 86 -8.88 -10.03 -6.77
CA MET A 86 -8.64 -10.02 -5.32
C MET A 86 -9.83 -9.46 -4.56
N ALA A 87 -10.44 -8.37 -5.04
CA ALA A 87 -11.64 -7.81 -4.45
C ALA A 87 -12.81 -8.80 -4.49
N ALA A 88 -13.06 -9.41 -5.66
CA ALA A 88 -14.13 -10.38 -5.86
C ALA A 88 -13.95 -11.68 -5.04
N ARG A 89 -12.71 -12.11 -4.79
CA ARG A 89 -12.45 -13.37 -4.06
C ARG A 89 -12.32 -13.17 -2.54
N SER A 90 -11.71 -12.07 -2.12
CA SER A 90 -11.33 -11.86 -0.72
C SER A 90 -12.26 -10.90 0.00
N PHE A 91 -12.77 -9.87 -0.65
CA PHE A 91 -13.51 -8.78 0.02
C PHE A 91 -14.98 -8.69 -0.37
N TRP A 92 -15.42 -9.50 -1.32
CA TRP A 92 -16.78 -9.46 -1.85
C TRP A 92 -17.89 -9.59 -0.81
N ALA A 93 -17.75 -10.54 0.11
CA ALA A 93 -18.76 -10.81 1.14
C ALA A 93 -18.79 -9.75 2.26
N LEU A 94 -17.93 -8.73 2.19
CA LEU A 94 -17.93 -7.64 3.16
C LEU A 94 -18.95 -6.58 2.76
N ASP A 95 -19.68 -6.07 3.74
CA ASP A 95 -20.60 -4.93 3.61
C ASP A 95 -19.81 -3.63 3.48
N LEU A 96 -19.14 -3.47 2.34
CA LEU A 96 -18.31 -2.34 1.97
C LEU A 96 -18.64 -1.90 0.54
N PRO A 97 -18.56 -0.61 0.21
CA PRO A 97 -18.72 -0.14 -1.16
C PRO A 97 -17.71 -0.80 -2.12
N PRO A 98 -18.05 -1.06 -3.39
CA PRO A 98 -17.14 -1.68 -4.37
C PRO A 98 -15.78 -1.00 -4.45
N GLN A 99 -15.77 0.34 -4.51
CA GLN A 99 -14.54 1.14 -4.45
C GLN A 99 -13.64 0.78 -3.27
N ARG A 100 -14.23 0.59 -2.08
CA ARG A 100 -13.48 0.27 -0.88
C ARG A 100 -12.89 -1.14 -0.96
N LYS A 101 -13.62 -2.10 -1.55
CA LYS A 101 -13.11 -3.46 -1.80
C LYS A 101 -11.91 -3.42 -2.76
N LEU A 102 -11.93 -2.60 -3.81
CA LEU A 102 -10.82 -2.42 -4.76
C LEU A 102 -9.59 -1.78 -4.10
N GLU A 103 -9.77 -0.73 -3.30
CA GLU A 103 -8.67 -0.11 -2.53
C GLU A 103 -7.99 -1.13 -1.61
N LEU A 104 -8.79 -1.92 -0.87
CA LEU A 104 -8.26 -2.97 0.00
C LEU A 104 -7.55 -4.08 -0.78
N ALA A 105 -8.07 -4.47 -1.94
CA ALA A 105 -7.42 -5.42 -2.85
C ALA A 105 -6.08 -4.94 -3.35
N PHE A 106 -6.01 -3.71 -3.84
CA PHE A 106 -4.78 -3.09 -4.29
C PHE A 106 -3.74 -3.04 -3.17
N HIS A 107 -4.12 -2.58 -1.98
CA HIS A 107 -3.19 -2.51 -0.86
C HIS A 107 -2.78 -3.89 -0.33
N ALA A 108 -3.63 -4.92 -0.42
CA ALA A 108 -3.24 -6.28 -0.06
C ALA A 108 -2.09 -6.77 -0.97
N ILE A 109 -2.26 -6.65 -2.29
CA ILE A 109 -1.24 -7.01 -3.28
C ILE A 109 0.02 -6.16 -3.07
N LEU A 110 -0.12 -4.83 -3.02
CA LEU A 110 1.02 -3.92 -2.85
C LEU A 110 1.84 -4.24 -1.60
N ARG A 111 1.20 -4.50 -0.46
CA ARG A 111 1.94 -4.82 0.77
C ARG A 111 2.72 -6.12 0.64
N HIS A 112 2.15 -7.13 0.00
CA HIS A 112 2.86 -8.37 -0.28
C HIS A 112 4.12 -8.08 -1.10
N GLU A 113 3.97 -7.37 -2.22
CA GLU A 113 5.09 -7.04 -3.12
C GLU A 113 6.15 -6.12 -2.48
N LEU A 114 5.74 -5.21 -1.59
CA LEU A 114 6.68 -4.37 -0.84
C LEU A 114 7.62 -5.22 0.02
N PHE A 115 7.16 -6.34 0.57
CA PHE A 115 8.04 -7.22 1.33
C PHE A 115 9.13 -7.85 0.45
N HIS A 116 8.80 -8.28 -0.77
CA HIS A 116 9.81 -8.77 -1.70
C HIS A 116 10.84 -7.70 -2.04
N PHE A 117 10.41 -6.45 -2.27
CA PHE A 117 11.34 -5.32 -2.44
C PHE A 117 12.27 -5.13 -1.23
N GLU A 118 11.73 -5.24 -0.02
CA GLU A 118 12.50 -5.10 1.22
C GLU A 118 13.47 -6.28 1.45
N ALA A 119 13.06 -7.51 1.09
CA ALA A 119 13.93 -8.68 1.07
C ALA A 119 15.05 -8.52 0.04
N ASP A 120 14.76 -7.96 -1.14
CA ASP A 120 15.74 -7.63 -2.16
C ASP A 120 16.76 -6.59 -1.66
N CYS A 121 16.29 -5.55 -0.96
CA CYS A 121 17.19 -4.59 -0.30
C CYS A 121 18.09 -5.25 0.76
N MET A 122 17.54 -6.18 1.55
CA MET A 122 18.29 -6.94 2.54
C MET A 122 19.36 -7.83 1.88
N VAL A 123 19.05 -8.48 0.76
CA VAL A 123 20.03 -9.23 -0.03
C VAL A 123 21.16 -8.30 -0.50
N ALA A 124 20.83 -7.15 -1.08
CA ALA A 124 21.83 -6.20 -1.57
C ALA A 124 22.74 -5.70 -0.44
N ASN A 125 22.19 -5.45 0.75
CA ASN A 125 22.98 -5.08 1.93
C ASN A 125 23.91 -6.22 2.36
N TRP A 126 23.49 -7.48 2.28
CA TRP A 126 24.40 -8.61 2.48
C TRP A 126 25.54 -8.65 1.46
N GLU A 127 25.24 -8.42 0.19
CA GLU A 127 26.26 -8.37 -0.88
C GLU A 127 27.26 -7.24 -0.63
N MET A 128 26.80 -6.07 -0.16
CA MET A 128 27.67 -4.97 0.24
C MET A 128 28.57 -5.30 1.44
N ILE A 129 28.03 -5.99 2.45
CA ILE A 129 28.77 -6.36 3.68
C ILE A 129 29.82 -7.43 3.37
N THR A 130 29.46 -8.43 2.58
CA THR A 130 30.27 -9.63 2.36
C THR A 130 31.16 -9.56 1.14
N GLY A 131 30.85 -8.68 0.18
CA GLY A 131 31.56 -8.56 -1.09
C GLY A 131 31.34 -9.73 -2.04
N VAL A 132 30.35 -10.60 -1.79
CA VAL A 132 30.01 -11.75 -2.63
C VAL A 132 28.54 -11.72 -3.04
N GLU A 133 28.19 -12.50 -4.07
CA GLU A 133 26.81 -12.66 -4.49
C GLU A 133 25.98 -13.44 -3.45
N VAL A 134 24.82 -12.89 -3.10
CA VAL A 134 23.85 -13.50 -2.19
C VAL A 134 22.53 -13.72 -2.92
N TYR A 135 22.13 -12.82 -3.82
CA TYR A 135 20.90 -12.93 -4.60
C TYR A 135 20.85 -14.21 -5.44
N TRP A 136 21.89 -14.46 -6.23
CA TRP A 136 21.92 -15.65 -7.11
C TRP A 136 22.07 -16.95 -6.31
N SER A 137 22.80 -16.89 -5.20
CA SER A 137 23.01 -18.02 -4.30
C SER A 137 21.73 -18.44 -3.57
N SER A 138 20.93 -17.49 -3.10
CA SER A 138 19.70 -17.76 -2.34
C SER A 138 18.62 -18.45 -3.18
N ARG A 139 18.66 -18.32 -4.52
CA ARG A 139 17.73 -19.01 -5.44
C ARG A 139 17.77 -20.53 -5.33
N ARG A 140 18.79 -21.12 -4.71
CA ARG A 140 18.86 -22.57 -4.40
C ARG A 140 17.76 -23.02 -3.42
N HIS A 141 17.18 -22.09 -2.66
CA HIS A 141 16.06 -22.36 -1.75
C HIS A 141 14.69 -22.36 -2.44
N ARG A 142 14.63 -22.09 -3.75
CA ARG A 142 13.37 -22.12 -4.49
C ARG A 142 12.81 -23.54 -4.54
N ASN A 143 11.51 -23.67 -4.32
CA ASN A 143 10.82 -24.93 -4.49
C ASN A 143 10.58 -25.23 -5.99
N GLY A 144 9.91 -26.34 -6.29
CA GLY A 144 9.61 -26.76 -7.67
C GLY A 144 8.75 -25.79 -8.48
N ASN A 145 8.07 -24.84 -7.82
CA ASN A 145 7.28 -23.79 -8.46
C ASN A 145 8.05 -22.48 -8.64
N GLY A 146 9.30 -22.40 -8.17
CA GLY A 146 10.23 -21.31 -8.46
C GLY A 146 10.29 -20.18 -7.43
N TYR A 147 9.67 -20.32 -6.25
CA TYR A 147 9.63 -19.32 -5.18
C TYR A 147 10.19 -19.87 -3.85
N ILE A 148 10.54 -18.98 -2.91
CA ILE A 148 11.13 -19.33 -1.61
C ILE A 148 10.04 -19.29 -0.54
N GLU A 149 9.58 -20.44 -0.06
CA GLU A 149 8.40 -20.56 0.82
C GLU A 149 8.47 -19.69 2.09
N ALA A 150 9.65 -19.52 2.68
CA ALA A 150 9.84 -18.67 3.85
C ALA A 150 9.65 -17.18 3.56
N GLU A 151 10.07 -16.73 2.37
CA GLU A 151 9.88 -15.36 1.90
C GLU A 151 8.40 -15.08 1.64
N GLU A 152 7.72 -15.98 0.92
CA GLU A 152 6.28 -15.87 0.63
C GLU A 152 5.43 -15.82 1.89
N ALA A 153 5.79 -16.63 2.89
CA ALA A 153 5.12 -16.61 4.17
C ALA A 153 5.29 -15.25 4.87
N LEU A 154 6.49 -14.67 4.82
CA LEU A 154 6.75 -13.37 5.44
C LEU A 154 6.13 -12.21 4.66
N ALA A 155 6.05 -12.29 3.33
CA ALA A 155 5.33 -11.33 2.50
C ALA A 155 3.84 -11.31 2.84
N ASN A 156 3.21 -12.48 2.94
CA ASN A 156 1.82 -12.58 3.42
C ASN A 156 1.67 -12.14 4.88
N ALA A 157 2.67 -12.38 5.73
CA ALA A 157 2.64 -11.90 7.11
C ALA A 157 2.69 -10.37 7.21
N TYR A 158 3.54 -9.72 6.42
CA TYR A 158 3.64 -8.26 6.34
C TYR A 158 2.35 -7.64 5.82
N MET A 159 1.77 -8.22 4.77
CA MET A 159 0.44 -7.87 4.28
C MET A 159 -0.60 -7.97 5.39
N LEU A 160 -0.76 -9.13 6.03
CA LEU A 160 -1.76 -9.36 7.07
C LEU A 160 -1.60 -8.44 8.29
N ARG A 161 -0.35 -8.15 8.71
CA ARG A 161 -0.08 -7.22 9.80
C ARG A 161 -0.57 -5.81 9.48
N GLY A 162 -0.45 -5.36 8.24
CA GLY A 162 -1.01 -4.10 7.77
C GLY A 162 -2.52 -4.00 7.96
N PHE A 163 -3.26 -5.09 7.72
CA PHE A 163 -4.71 -5.11 7.91
C PHE A 163 -5.12 -5.35 9.37
N LYS A 164 -4.26 -6.00 10.17
CA LYS A 164 -4.47 -6.23 11.59
C LYS A 164 -4.26 -4.96 12.42
N HIS A 165 -3.26 -4.17 12.06
CA HIS A 165 -2.91 -2.89 12.68
C HIS A 165 -3.02 -1.80 11.61
N PRO A 166 -4.25 -1.46 11.19
CA PRO A 166 -4.48 -0.66 10.00
C PRO A 166 -3.97 0.77 10.13
N THR A 167 -3.28 1.22 9.08
CA THR A 167 -3.11 2.65 8.79
C THR A 167 -4.47 3.30 8.57
N ARG A 168 -4.52 4.63 8.49
CA ARG A 168 -5.76 5.35 8.14
C ARG A 168 -6.35 4.83 6.81
N LEU A 169 -5.51 4.49 5.84
CA LEU A 169 -5.91 3.98 4.53
C LEU A 169 -6.55 2.60 4.59
N LEU A 170 -6.19 1.76 5.56
CA LEU A 170 -6.77 0.41 5.75
C LEU A 170 -7.83 0.36 6.86
N SER A 171 -8.01 1.46 7.60
CA SER A 171 -8.98 1.57 8.69
C SER A 171 -10.43 1.53 8.18
N ASN A 172 -11.38 1.38 9.11
CA ASN A 172 -12.82 1.37 8.81
C ASN A 172 -13.24 0.32 7.77
N ALA A 173 -12.57 -0.84 7.78
CA ALA A 173 -12.91 -1.99 6.94
C ALA A 173 -13.19 -3.23 7.81
N PRO A 174 -14.35 -3.30 8.49
CA PRO A 174 -14.70 -4.44 9.33
C PRO A 174 -14.61 -5.75 8.56
N GLY A 175 -14.00 -6.76 9.16
CA GLY A 175 -13.86 -8.10 8.56
C GLY A 175 -12.76 -8.23 7.49
N ALA A 176 -12.15 -7.13 7.02
CA ALA A 176 -11.11 -7.19 5.97
C ALA A 176 -9.92 -8.07 6.37
N TYR A 177 -9.36 -7.89 7.58
CA TYR A 177 -8.30 -8.76 8.08
C TYR A 177 -8.70 -10.24 8.13
N ALA A 178 -9.91 -10.54 8.62
CA ALA A 178 -10.39 -11.92 8.73
C ALA A 178 -10.58 -12.56 7.34
N ALA A 179 -11.09 -11.80 6.39
CA ALA A 179 -11.29 -12.25 5.02
C ALA A 179 -9.95 -12.50 4.30
N LEU A 180 -8.99 -11.58 4.46
CA LEU A 180 -7.64 -11.71 3.91
C LEU A 180 -6.85 -12.87 4.54
N LYS A 181 -6.99 -13.06 5.85
CA LYS A 181 -6.44 -14.23 6.56
C LYS A 181 -7.03 -15.53 6.00
N LYS A 182 -8.34 -15.58 5.79
CA LYS A 182 -9.01 -16.76 5.20
C LYS A 182 -8.53 -17.00 3.76
N PHE A 183 -8.32 -15.96 2.97
CA PHE A 183 -7.72 -16.07 1.64
C PHE A 183 -6.34 -16.75 1.72
N CYS A 184 -5.46 -16.28 2.61
CA CYS A 184 -4.16 -16.91 2.82
C CYS A 184 -4.28 -18.39 3.21
N GLU A 185 -5.11 -18.70 4.20
CA GLU A 185 -5.21 -20.08 4.75
C GLU A 185 -5.87 -21.08 3.80
N LYS A 186 -6.72 -20.62 2.88
CA LYS A 186 -7.62 -21.49 2.10
C LYS A 186 -7.38 -21.47 0.59
N LYS A 187 -6.72 -20.44 0.06
CA LYS A 187 -6.60 -20.23 -1.39
C LYS A 187 -5.16 -20.20 -1.89
N GLN A 188 -4.20 -20.01 -0.99
CA GLN A 188 -2.78 -19.90 -1.34
C GLN A 188 -2.03 -21.24 -1.19
N PRO A 189 -0.97 -21.48 -1.98
CA PRO A 189 -0.16 -22.70 -1.90
C PRO A 189 0.79 -22.71 -0.69
N ALA A 190 1.64 -23.74 -0.60
CA ALA A 190 2.67 -23.87 0.44
C ALA A 190 3.63 -22.66 0.45
N GLY A 191 4.12 -22.28 1.64
CA GLY A 191 4.82 -21.01 1.87
C GLY A 191 3.83 -19.87 2.12
N TYR A 192 3.09 -19.47 1.09
CA TYR A 192 2.11 -18.40 1.17
C TYR A 192 1.07 -18.59 2.28
N LYS A 193 0.49 -19.79 2.40
CA LYS A 193 -0.55 -20.09 3.40
C LYS A 193 -0.08 -19.98 4.86
N ASP A 194 1.24 -19.95 5.09
CA ASP A 194 1.83 -19.91 6.43
C ASP A 194 1.97 -18.48 6.97
N GLY A 195 1.76 -17.44 6.17
CA GLY A 195 1.84 -16.04 6.62
C GLY A 195 0.99 -15.70 7.87
N PRO A 196 -0.24 -16.21 8.05
CA PRO A 196 -1.01 -16.04 9.27
C PRO A 196 -0.31 -16.53 10.55
N LYS A 197 0.60 -17.50 10.46
CA LYS A 197 1.42 -17.96 11.59
C LYS A 197 2.30 -16.81 12.10
N TYR A 198 2.97 -16.12 11.18
CA TYR A 198 3.95 -15.08 11.49
C TYR A 198 3.30 -13.70 11.69
N ALA A 199 2.07 -13.48 11.21
CA ALA A 199 1.32 -12.24 11.42
C ALA A 199 0.76 -12.06 12.85
N LYS A 200 0.92 -13.06 13.73
CA LYS A 200 0.32 -13.05 15.08
C LYS A 200 0.83 -11.92 15.96
N ASN A 201 2.14 -11.71 15.99
CA ASN A 201 2.78 -10.68 16.79
C ASN A 201 4.07 -10.21 16.12
N ARG A 202 4.52 -9.00 16.46
CA ARG A 202 5.71 -8.39 15.86
C ARG A 202 6.99 -9.19 16.12
N THR A 203 7.12 -9.77 17.31
CA THR A 203 8.31 -10.54 17.71
C THR A 203 8.51 -11.79 16.85
N GLU A 204 7.45 -12.54 16.58
CA GLU A 204 7.48 -13.74 15.74
C GLU A 204 7.80 -13.37 14.29
N PHE A 205 7.17 -12.32 13.76
CA PHE A 205 7.47 -11.78 12.43
C PHE A 205 8.95 -11.39 12.28
N LEU A 206 9.49 -10.60 13.22
CA LEU A 206 10.90 -10.18 13.19
C LEU A 206 11.87 -11.34 13.37
N ARG A 207 11.54 -12.31 14.23
CA ARG A 207 12.35 -13.52 14.38
C ARG A 207 12.48 -14.29 13.06
N GLU A 208 11.38 -14.44 12.33
CA GLU A 208 11.44 -15.12 11.03
C GLU A 208 12.12 -14.27 9.95
N CYS A 209 12.00 -12.93 9.97
CA CYS A 209 12.81 -12.07 9.09
C CYS A 209 14.31 -12.27 9.33
N SER A 210 14.73 -12.34 10.60
CA SER A 210 16.11 -12.63 10.97
C SER A 210 16.58 -13.99 10.44
N ARG A 211 15.71 -15.02 10.49
CA ARG A 211 16.00 -16.35 9.92
C ARG A 211 16.05 -16.34 8.39
N LEU A 212 15.17 -15.60 7.71
CA LEU A 212 15.20 -15.45 6.26
C LEU A 212 16.53 -14.82 5.82
N SER A 213 16.93 -13.74 6.48
CA SER A 213 18.22 -13.07 6.26
C SER A 213 19.39 -14.03 6.44
N ASP A 214 19.37 -14.86 7.49
CA ASP A 214 20.39 -15.88 7.72
C ASP A 214 20.40 -16.97 6.65
N MET A 215 19.23 -17.45 6.26
CA MET A 215 19.05 -18.48 5.23
C MET A 215 19.63 -18.03 3.89
N TYR A 216 19.51 -16.74 3.56
CA TYR A 216 20.11 -16.18 2.36
C TYR A 216 21.63 -16.08 2.47
N HIS A 217 22.12 -15.48 3.55
CA HIS A 217 23.57 -15.34 3.78
C HIS A 217 24.29 -16.70 3.79
N THR A 218 23.73 -17.71 4.46
CA THR A 218 24.34 -19.05 4.59
C THR A 218 24.50 -19.80 3.28
N THR A 219 23.79 -19.40 2.21
CA THR A 219 24.00 -19.96 0.86
C THR A 219 25.07 -19.26 0.05
N SER A 220 25.54 -18.10 0.49
CA SER A 220 26.58 -17.35 -0.19
C SER A 220 27.96 -18.02 -0.04
N SER A 221 28.89 -17.64 -0.89
CA SER A 221 30.29 -18.07 -0.83
C SER A 221 31.14 -17.23 0.14
N ALA A 222 30.50 -16.44 1.02
CA ALA A 222 31.20 -15.54 1.94
C ALA A 222 32.14 -16.33 2.87
N ALA A 223 33.42 -15.96 2.88
CA ALA A 223 34.39 -16.54 3.81
C ALA A 223 34.14 -16.07 5.27
N TRP A 224 33.60 -14.86 5.41
CA TRP A 224 33.20 -14.29 6.68
C TRP A 224 31.85 -14.86 7.12
N HIS A 225 31.81 -15.35 8.36
CA HIS A 225 30.60 -15.91 8.97
C HIS A 225 30.01 -14.89 9.93
N VAL A 226 28.69 -14.69 9.83
CA VAL A 226 27.95 -13.79 10.72
C VAL A 226 28.03 -14.28 12.16
N PRO A 227 28.53 -13.46 13.12
CA PRO A 227 28.52 -13.81 14.53
C PRO A 227 27.09 -14.07 15.02
N TYR A 228 26.91 -15.01 15.96
CA TYR A 228 25.57 -15.32 16.49
C TYR A 228 24.93 -14.10 17.17
N GLU A 229 25.77 -13.22 17.71
CA GLU A 229 25.40 -11.99 18.42
C GLU A 229 24.89 -10.89 17.48
N LEU A 230 25.18 -10.96 16.19
CA LEU A 230 24.75 -9.93 15.25
C LEU A 230 23.24 -10.04 15.04
N ASP A 231 22.52 -8.96 15.35
CA ASP A 231 21.12 -8.84 14.96
C ASP A 231 21.02 -8.66 13.44
N LYS A 232 20.69 -9.76 12.76
CA LYS A 232 20.56 -9.82 11.29
C LYS A 232 19.43 -8.95 10.75
N LEU A 233 18.56 -8.41 11.63
CA LEU A 233 17.58 -7.41 11.23
C LEU A 233 18.22 -6.09 10.79
N ILE A 234 19.46 -5.79 11.21
CA ILE A 234 20.18 -4.58 10.79
C ILE A 234 20.43 -4.54 9.27
N VAL A 235 20.35 -5.68 8.60
CA VAL A 235 20.56 -5.81 7.16
C VAL A 235 19.31 -5.41 6.37
N TYR A 236 18.14 -5.43 7.00
CA TYR A 236 16.94 -4.83 6.41
C TYR A 236 16.98 -3.30 6.60
N PRO A 237 16.59 -2.51 5.59
CA PRO A 237 16.28 -1.09 5.79
C PRO A 237 15.28 -0.83 6.94
N ASP A 238 14.09 -1.41 6.85
CA ASP A 238 13.07 -1.46 7.91
C ASP A 238 11.99 -2.52 7.55
N PRO A 239 12.05 -3.74 8.12
CA PRO A 239 11.14 -4.82 7.75
C PRO A 239 9.72 -4.62 8.29
N VAL A 240 9.48 -3.61 9.13
CA VAL A 240 8.14 -3.29 9.66
C VAL A 240 7.53 -2.04 9.05
N ARG A 241 8.33 -1.16 8.44
CA ARG A 241 7.89 0.08 7.78
C ARG A 241 8.64 0.28 6.46
N ILE A 242 8.25 -0.52 5.48
CA ILE A 242 8.87 -0.52 4.15
C ILE A 242 8.58 0.82 3.45
N ASP A 243 9.64 1.50 3.03
CA ASP A 243 9.55 2.77 2.30
C ASP A 243 9.20 2.52 0.83
N TRP A 244 7.91 2.59 0.54
CA TRP A 244 7.36 2.39 -0.80
C TRP A 244 7.83 3.44 -1.82
N THR A 245 8.34 4.60 -1.38
CA THR A 245 8.79 5.66 -2.30
C THR A 245 10.09 5.31 -3.02
N ARG A 246 10.76 4.23 -2.59
CA ARG A 246 12.02 3.73 -3.17
C ARG A 246 11.82 2.70 -4.28
N VAL A 247 10.58 2.29 -4.53
CA VAL A 247 10.22 1.31 -5.56
C VAL A 247 9.15 1.87 -6.48
N PRO A 248 9.34 1.83 -7.81
CA PRO A 248 8.28 2.19 -8.75
C PRO A 248 7.05 1.28 -8.55
N ILE A 249 5.86 1.87 -8.52
CA ILE A 249 4.59 1.14 -8.46
C ILE A 249 3.84 1.42 -9.76
N ILE A 250 3.57 0.37 -10.53
CA ILE A 250 3.02 0.43 -11.87
C ILE A 250 1.71 -0.34 -11.86
N ILE A 251 0.61 0.35 -12.17
CA ILE A 251 -0.69 -0.29 -12.37
C ILE A 251 -0.87 -0.53 -13.86
N GLU A 252 -1.05 -1.78 -14.24
CA GLU A 252 -1.20 -2.17 -15.65
C GLU A 252 -2.67 -2.44 -15.96
N ASP A 253 -3.16 -1.90 -17.08
CA ASP A 253 -4.48 -2.23 -17.61
C ASP A 253 -4.34 -2.87 -18.98
N ARG A 254 -3.94 -4.14 -18.98
CA ARG A 254 -3.61 -4.89 -20.20
C ARG A 254 -4.82 -5.12 -21.11
N TYR A 255 -6.02 -5.07 -20.53
CA TYR A 255 -7.26 -5.44 -21.18
C TYR A 255 -8.23 -4.26 -21.38
N GLY A 256 -7.85 -3.04 -21.00
CA GLY A 256 -8.72 -1.87 -21.14
C GLY A 256 -9.90 -1.86 -20.16
N LEU A 257 -9.76 -2.54 -19.01
CA LEU A 257 -10.77 -2.67 -17.97
C LEU A 257 -11.12 -1.34 -17.30
N PHE A 258 -10.19 -0.38 -17.27
CA PHE A 258 -10.51 0.99 -16.81
C PHE A 258 -11.56 1.63 -17.69
N ALA A 259 -11.39 1.55 -19.01
CA ALA A 259 -12.34 2.12 -19.96
C ALA A 259 -13.67 1.33 -19.97
N GLU A 260 -13.60 0.00 -19.93
CA GLU A 260 -14.77 -0.88 -19.92
C GLU A 260 -15.68 -0.65 -18.70
N LEU A 261 -15.08 -0.56 -17.51
CA LEU A 261 -15.82 -0.34 -16.26
C LEU A 261 -16.01 1.14 -15.93
N GLY A 262 -15.46 2.05 -16.72
CA GLY A 262 -15.42 3.48 -16.39
C GLY A 262 -14.69 3.80 -15.08
N ILE A 263 -13.81 2.91 -14.61
CA ILE A 263 -13.03 3.11 -13.39
C ILE A 263 -11.80 3.93 -13.76
N THR A 264 -11.60 5.06 -13.09
CA THR A 264 -10.40 5.87 -13.31
C THR A 264 -9.51 5.86 -12.08
N PRO A 265 -8.22 5.54 -12.21
CA PRO A 265 -7.28 5.79 -11.13
C PRO A 265 -6.97 7.29 -11.10
N SER A 266 -7.33 7.97 -10.00
CA SER A 266 -7.00 9.37 -9.81
C SER A 266 -5.62 9.51 -9.18
N TYR A 267 -4.61 9.75 -10.03
CA TYR A 267 -3.23 9.98 -9.62
C TYR A 267 -2.95 11.47 -9.46
N PHE A 268 -3.45 12.09 -8.40
CA PHE A 268 -2.92 13.39 -8.01
C PHE A 268 -1.70 13.15 -7.14
N SER A 269 -0.52 13.05 -7.73
CA SER A 269 0.73 12.99 -6.95
C SER A 269 0.98 14.32 -6.25
N ILE A 270 0.61 15.43 -6.90
CA ILE A 270 0.71 16.80 -6.42
C ILE A 270 -0.53 17.60 -6.83
N VAL A 271 -0.81 18.68 -6.11
CA VAL A 271 -1.84 19.66 -6.46
C VAL A 271 -1.19 21.04 -6.45
N ASN A 272 -1.08 21.64 -7.63
CA ASN A 272 -0.48 22.95 -7.87
C ASN A 272 -1.55 23.98 -8.28
N ASP A 273 -1.15 25.26 -8.25
CA ASP A 273 -1.89 26.37 -8.85
C ASP A 273 -3.37 26.43 -8.46
N ILE A 274 -3.64 26.20 -7.17
CA ILE A 274 -5.00 26.25 -6.61
C ILE A 274 -5.50 27.70 -6.66
N GLU A 275 -6.49 27.94 -7.50
CA GLU A 275 -7.21 29.21 -7.61
C GLU A 275 -8.26 29.31 -6.50
N GLU A 276 -8.27 30.42 -5.77
CA GLU A 276 -9.19 30.64 -4.66
C GLU A 276 -10.43 31.35 -5.16
N THR A 277 -11.59 30.71 -5.12
CA THR A 277 -12.83 31.32 -5.63
C THR A 277 -13.30 32.48 -4.75
N ASP A 278 -14.13 33.37 -5.28
CA ASP A 278 -14.71 34.47 -4.50
C ASP A 278 -15.49 33.97 -3.26
N ASN A 279 -16.14 32.81 -3.37
CA ASN A 279 -16.83 32.17 -2.25
C ASN A 279 -15.84 31.77 -1.16
N PHE A 280 -14.76 31.10 -1.54
CA PHE A 280 -13.69 30.72 -0.64
C PHE A 280 -13.05 31.95 0.01
N LEU A 281 -12.66 32.96 -0.76
CA LEU A 281 -12.00 34.17 -0.27
C LEU A 281 -12.87 34.91 0.76
N ARG A 282 -14.19 34.98 0.54
CA ARG A 282 -15.13 35.58 1.50
C ARG A 282 -15.19 34.84 2.83
N ALA A 283 -15.10 33.51 2.82
CA ALA A 283 -15.03 32.70 4.04
C ALA A 283 -13.65 32.79 4.69
N PHE A 284 -12.59 32.68 3.89
CA PHE A 284 -11.19 32.68 4.30
C PHE A 284 -10.78 33.94 5.05
N ARG A 285 -11.20 35.12 4.56
CA ARG A 285 -10.91 36.43 5.19
C ARG A 285 -11.48 36.56 6.60
N LYS A 286 -12.49 35.76 6.97
CA LYS A 286 -13.12 35.76 8.31
C LYS A 286 -12.40 34.85 9.30
N LEU A 287 -11.47 34.02 8.85
CA LEU A 287 -10.75 33.07 9.70
C LEU A 287 -9.56 33.74 10.38
N ASP A 288 -9.14 33.17 11.51
CA ASP A 288 -7.95 33.64 12.22
C ASP A 288 -6.69 33.54 11.38
N ARG A 289 -5.74 34.46 11.60
CA ARG A 289 -4.45 34.51 10.88
C ARG A 289 -3.68 33.18 10.95
N SER A 290 -3.84 32.42 12.04
CA SER A 290 -3.20 31.12 12.20
C SER A 290 -3.72 30.09 11.18
N ILE A 291 -5.03 30.06 10.93
CA ILE A 291 -5.64 29.17 9.93
C ILE A 291 -5.30 29.64 8.52
N GLN A 292 -5.29 30.96 8.29
CA GLN A 292 -4.86 31.51 7.00
C GLN A 292 -3.43 31.11 6.65
N LYS A 293 -2.51 31.19 7.63
CA LYS A 293 -1.13 30.72 7.46
C LYS A 293 -1.07 29.22 7.15
N ARG A 294 -1.80 28.40 7.92
CA ARG A 294 -1.84 26.94 7.70
C ARG A 294 -2.37 26.57 6.32
N TRP A 295 -3.29 27.35 5.74
CA TRP A 295 -3.73 27.13 4.37
C TRP A 295 -2.58 27.29 3.38
N SER A 296 -1.78 28.35 3.53
CA SER A 296 -0.57 28.54 2.72
C SER A 296 0.43 27.38 2.87
N ASP A 297 0.60 26.89 4.10
CA ASP A 297 1.46 25.73 4.39
C ASP A 297 0.89 24.45 3.73
N SER A 298 -0.43 24.24 3.80
CA SER A 298 -1.12 23.12 3.14
C SER A 298 -1.01 23.18 1.62
N LYS A 299 -1.12 24.36 0.99
CA LYS A 299 -0.87 24.52 -0.46
C LYS A 299 0.56 24.13 -0.83
N SER A 300 1.53 24.59 -0.04
CA SER A 300 2.95 24.24 -0.24
C SER A 300 3.19 22.74 -0.07
N ALA A 301 2.53 22.11 0.90
CA ALA A 301 2.61 20.67 1.09
C ALA A 301 1.94 19.89 -0.05
N LEU A 302 0.76 20.31 -0.52
CA LEU A 302 0.06 19.73 -1.67
C LEU A 302 0.89 19.79 -2.96
N SER A 303 1.64 20.88 -3.16
CA SER A 303 2.54 21.02 -4.31
C SER A 303 3.72 20.04 -4.31
N ARG A 304 4.06 19.48 -3.13
CA ARG A 304 5.10 18.47 -2.98
C ARG A 304 4.56 17.07 -3.06
N SER A 305 3.46 16.80 -2.34
CA SER A 305 2.78 15.52 -2.38
C SER A 305 1.40 15.57 -1.74
N THR A 306 0.41 14.94 -2.37
CA THR A 306 -0.91 14.69 -1.77
C THR A 306 -0.89 13.57 -0.71
N ALA A 307 0.16 12.75 -0.70
CA ALA A 307 0.30 11.62 0.22
C ALA A 307 0.68 12.03 1.66
N LEU A 308 0.95 13.31 1.90
CA LEU A 308 1.31 13.79 3.24
C LEU A 308 0.14 13.65 4.21
N LYS A 309 0.34 12.87 5.28
CA LYS A 309 -0.68 12.57 6.32
C LYS A 309 -1.33 13.82 6.92
N SER A 310 -0.56 14.90 7.09
CA SER A 310 -1.06 16.18 7.60
C SER A 310 -2.16 16.78 6.74
N LEU A 311 -2.18 16.47 5.43
CA LEU A 311 -3.14 16.97 4.46
C LEU A 311 -4.42 16.16 4.45
N ASP A 312 -4.40 14.86 4.77
CA ASP A 312 -5.59 13.99 4.74
C ASP A 312 -6.42 14.19 3.44
N PHE A 313 -5.72 14.29 2.31
CA PHE A 313 -6.29 14.54 0.98
C PHE A 313 -7.10 13.32 0.54
N LYS A 314 -8.35 13.56 0.13
CA LYS A 314 -9.29 12.50 -0.28
C LYS A 314 -10.41 13.07 -1.13
N GLN A 315 -11.00 12.25 -1.98
CA GLN A 315 -12.20 12.62 -2.73
C GLN A 315 -13.38 12.94 -1.79
N TRP A 316 -14.13 13.99 -2.11
CA TRP A 316 -15.27 14.49 -1.35
C TRP A 316 -16.58 14.22 -2.11
N LYS A 317 -17.03 12.98 -1.99
CA LYS A 317 -18.15 12.43 -2.77
C LYS A 317 -19.48 13.16 -2.63
N LYS A 318 -19.69 13.93 -1.57
CA LYS A 318 -20.97 14.64 -1.35
C LYS A 318 -21.22 15.70 -2.41
N ASP A 319 -20.16 16.32 -2.91
CA ASP A 319 -20.26 17.45 -3.84
C ASP A 319 -19.97 17.02 -5.28
N GLY A 320 -19.50 15.79 -5.48
CA GLY A 320 -19.32 15.18 -6.80
C GLY A 320 -17.99 14.44 -6.97
N PRO A 321 -17.76 13.82 -8.14
CA PRO A 321 -16.52 13.09 -8.45
C PRO A 321 -15.30 14.01 -8.52
N ASP A 322 -15.50 15.27 -8.87
CA ASP A 322 -14.43 16.25 -9.06
C ASP A 322 -14.09 17.05 -7.81
N TYR A 323 -14.71 16.71 -6.67
CA TYR A 323 -14.47 17.39 -5.42
C TYR A 323 -13.56 16.58 -4.52
N TYR A 324 -12.66 17.26 -3.82
CA TYR A 324 -11.68 16.70 -2.91
C TYR A 324 -11.66 17.51 -1.62
N SER A 325 -11.17 16.92 -0.54
CA SER A 325 -11.05 17.57 0.75
C SER A 325 -9.66 17.45 1.31
N VAL A 326 -9.10 18.57 1.75
CA VAL A 326 -7.80 18.66 2.39
C VAL A 326 -7.92 19.28 3.79
N ARG A 327 -7.10 18.82 4.72
CA ARG A 327 -6.97 19.32 6.09
C ARG A 327 -6.02 20.50 6.14
N VAL A 328 -6.41 21.51 6.92
CA VAL A 328 -5.67 22.79 7.11
C VAL A 328 -5.23 22.96 8.58
N GLY A 329 -5.05 21.83 9.26
CA GLY A 329 -4.68 21.75 10.67
C GLY A 329 -5.86 21.91 11.65
N GLY A 330 -5.71 21.31 12.84
CA GLY A 330 -6.79 21.23 13.82
C GLY A 330 -8.03 20.53 13.23
N ASN A 331 -9.19 21.15 13.41
CA ASN A 331 -10.46 20.68 12.87
C ASN A 331 -10.88 21.40 11.57
N TYR A 332 -9.98 22.10 10.86
CA TYR A 332 -10.32 22.83 9.64
C TYR A 332 -10.04 22.03 8.37
N ARG A 333 -10.92 22.20 7.38
CA ARG A 333 -10.80 21.59 6.05
C ARG A 333 -11.13 22.58 4.95
N VAL A 334 -10.56 22.31 3.79
CA VAL A 334 -10.86 22.97 2.52
C VAL A 334 -11.46 21.93 1.58
N HIS A 335 -12.47 22.33 0.83
CA HIS A 335 -12.97 21.59 -0.32
C HIS A 335 -12.36 22.18 -1.58
N LEU A 336 -11.80 21.30 -2.40
CA LEU A 336 -11.20 21.61 -3.68
C LEU A 336 -12.08 21.02 -4.78
N ARG A 337 -12.19 21.70 -5.91
CA ARG A 337 -12.76 21.16 -7.14
C ARG A 337 -11.65 21.08 -8.20
N TYR A 338 -11.57 19.94 -8.88
CA TYR A 338 -10.73 19.78 -10.05
C TYR A 338 -11.56 19.98 -11.31
N ASP A 339 -11.20 20.96 -12.12
CA ASP A 339 -11.77 21.15 -13.44
C ASP A 339 -11.00 20.30 -14.44
N ARG A 340 -11.65 19.24 -14.94
CA ARG A 340 -11.00 18.28 -15.85
C ARG A 340 -10.77 18.85 -17.25
N ASP A 341 -11.63 19.75 -17.69
CA ASP A 341 -11.54 20.32 -19.04
C ASP A 341 -10.31 21.22 -19.15
N ASP A 342 -10.07 22.04 -18.12
CA ASP A 342 -8.95 22.97 -18.08
C ASP A 342 -7.76 22.49 -17.25
N SER A 343 -7.86 21.31 -16.61
CA SER A 343 -6.86 20.77 -15.68
C SER A 343 -6.47 21.75 -14.56
N ARG A 344 -7.47 22.44 -13.98
CA ARG A 344 -7.29 23.49 -12.96
C ARG A 344 -7.89 23.13 -11.62
N TRP A 345 -7.28 23.62 -10.55
CA TRP A 345 -7.76 23.42 -9.19
C TRP A 345 -8.40 24.68 -8.63
N PHE A 346 -9.58 24.53 -8.04
CA PHE A 346 -10.30 25.61 -7.38
C PHE A 346 -10.51 25.28 -5.90
N ALA A 347 -10.17 26.21 -5.01
CA ALA A 347 -10.60 26.15 -3.62
C ALA A 347 -12.02 26.74 -3.53
N GLU A 348 -12.99 25.89 -3.23
CA GLU A 348 -14.42 26.22 -3.27
C GLU A 348 -14.96 26.65 -1.90
N ALA A 349 -14.51 25.98 -0.83
CA ALA A 349 -14.97 26.24 0.52
C ALA A 349 -13.89 25.97 1.58
N ILE A 350 -13.98 26.70 2.70
CA ILE A 350 -13.15 26.47 3.90
C ILE A 350 -14.00 26.61 5.16
N GLY A 351 -13.76 25.73 6.13
CA GLY A 351 -14.47 25.77 7.40
C GLY A 351 -14.00 24.71 8.38
N ASN A 352 -14.61 24.72 9.57
CA ASN A 352 -14.39 23.66 10.54
C ASN A 352 -15.09 22.36 10.10
N HIS A 353 -14.71 21.24 10.71
CA HIS A 353 -15.12 19.88 10.37
C HIS A 353 -16.65 19.75 10.24
N LYS A 354 -17.38 20.31 11.21
CA LYS A 354 -18.84 20.27 11.27
C LYS A 354 -19.47 21.12 10.17
N THR A 355 -18.98 22.34 9.97
CA THR A 355 -19.50 23.24 8.91
C THR A 355 -19.24 22.69 7.52
N MET A 356 -18.16 21.92 7.34
CA MET A 356 -17.79 21.30 6.07
C MET A 356 -18.46 19.93 5.87
N GLY A 357 -19.37 19.53 6.77
CA GLY A 357 -20.15 18.30 6.65
C GLY A 357 -19.36 17.01 6.89
N HIS A 358 -18.17 17.08 7.50
CA HIS A 358 -17.40 15.91 7.91
C HIS A 358 -17.89 15.45 9.29
N LYS A 359 -18.04 14.13 9.46
CA LYS A 359 -18.54 13.49 10.70
C LYS A 359 -17.39 13.14 11.62
#